data_AF-G0PBE6-F1
#
_entry.id   AF-G0PBE6-F1
#
_cell.length_a   1.000
_cell.length_b   1.000
_cell.length_c   1.000
_cell.angle_alpha   90.00
_cell.angle_beta   90.00
_cell.angle_gamma   90.00
#
_symmetry.space_group_name_H-M   'P 1'
#
loop_
_entity.id
_entity.type
_entity.pdbx_description
1 polymer ?
#
loop_
_entity_poly.entity_id
_entity_poly.type
_entity_poly.pdbx_seq_one_letter_code
_entity_poly.pdbx_strand_id
1 'polypeptide(L)'
;MTRAQKYSCDLRAELLKEFEAGKGRISEEGKQKIQEKYGLNGRKITCWASDRRKRHGLYDEKKFCKKLWKFVKDHPNCPPSTELQEEFQKVFTNFVKIEGIGNTEGPIPDSENGTEN
;
A
#
# COMPACT_ATOMS: atom_id res chain seq x y z
N MET A 1 -5.84 30.11 10.64
CA MET A 1 -6.10 28.67 10.39
C MET A 1 -6.89 28.54 9.10
N THR A 2 -6.27 28.15 7.99
CA THR A 2 -6.95 28.00 6.71
C THR A 2 -7.79 26.72 6.72
N ARG A 3 -9.11 26.90 6.59
CA ARG A 3 -10.10 25.83 6.47
C ARG A 3 -9.62 24.85 5.39
N ALA A 4 -9.37 23.59 5.74
CA ALA A 4 -8.91 22.58 4.78
C ALA A 4 -9.86 22.57 3.57
N GLN A 5 -9.34 22.95 2.39
CA GLN A 5 -10.10 22.93 1.15
C GLN A 5 -10.62 21.51 0.92
N LYS A 6 -11.93 21.33 1.12
CA LYS A 6 -12.61 20.05 0.90
C LYS A 6 -12.63 19.80 -0.60
N TYR A 7 -12.04 18.69 -1.05
CA TYR A 7 -12.20 18.23 -2.43
C TYR A 7 -13.67 18.12 -2.80
N SER A 8 -14.01 18.42 -4.06
CA SER A 8 -15.35 18.21 -4.62
C SER A 8 -15.72 16.72 -4.57
N CYS A 9 -17.02 16.42 -4.61
CA CYS A 9 -17.52 15.05 -4.59
C CYS A 9 -16.97 14.24 -5.79
N ASP A 10 -16.95 14.83 -6.97
CA ASP A 10 -16.50 14.18 -8.20
C ASP A 10 -14.99 13.88 -8.18
N LEU A 11 -14.18 14.83 -7.68
CA LEU A 11 -12.75 14.62 -7.51
C LEU A 11 -12.47 13.51 -6.50
N ARG A 12 -13.23 13.44 -5.39
CA ARG A 12 -13.08 12.34 -4.43
C ARG A 12 -13.46 10.99 -5.05
N ALA A 13 -14.52 10.94 -5.84
CA ALA A 13 -14.94 9.71 -6.51
C ALA A 13 -13.87 9.21 -7.49
N GLU A 14 -13.28 10.11 -8.29
CA GLU A 14 -12.20 9.73 -9.21
C GLU A 14 -10.92 9.32 -8.47
N LEU A 15 -10.53 10.06 -7.42
CA LEU A 15 -9.42 9.69 -6.54
C LEU A 15 -9.63 8.30 -5.94
N LEU A 16 -10.84 7.99 -5.49
CA LEU A 16 -11.18 6.67 -4.94
C LEU A 16 -11.08 5.58 -6.00
N LYS A 17 -11.62 5.83 -7.20
CA LYS A 17 -11.62 4.89 -8.31
C LYS A 17 -10.20 4.50 -8.71
N GLU A 18 -9.33 5.48 -8.95
CA GLU A 18 -7.94 5.22 -9.33
C GLU A 18 -7.16 4.59 -8.17
N PHE A 19 -7.46 4.98 -6.92
CA PHE A 19 -6.88 4.37 -5.72
C PHE A 19 -7.28 2.90 -5.58
N GLU A 20 -8.53 2.55 -5.78
CA GLU A 20 -9.00 1.15 -5.71
C GLU A 20 -8.42 0.32 -6.85
N ALA A 21 -8.40 0.87 -8.07
CA ALA A 21 -7.80 0.21 -9.24
C ALA A 21 -6.31 -0.08 -9.01
N GLY A 22 -5.56 0.88 -8.47
CA GLY A 22 -4.14 0.72 -8.15
C GLY A 22 -3.87 0.09 -6.79
N LYS A 23 -4.84 -0.59 -6.18
CA LYS A 23 -4.71 -1.28 -4.87
C LYS A 23 -4.10 -0.38 -3.80
N GLY A 24 -4.71 0.79 -3.66
CA GLY A 24 -4.38 1.92 -2.80
C GLY A 24 -3.14 2.72 -3.19
N ARG A 25 -2.74 2.62 -4.46
CA ARG A 25 -1.90 3.60 -5.15
C ARG A 25 -2.66 4.19 -6.31
N ILE A 26 -2.22 5.35 -6.76
CA ILE A 26 -2.70 5.97 -7.99
C ILE A 26 -1.51 5.92 -8.96
N SER A 27 -1.69 5.26 -10.10
CA SER A 27 -0.68 5.16 -11.15
C SER A 27 -0.32 6.55 -11.70
N GLU A 28 0.81 6.69 -12.40
CA GLU A 28 1.14 7.95 -13.06
C GLU A 28 0.07 8.37 -14.08
N GLU A 29 -0.46 7.41 -14.85
CA GLU A 29 -1.59 7.62 -15.76
C GLU A 29 -2.84 8.13 -15.01
N GLY A 30 -3.17 7.52 -13.87
CA GLY A 30 -4.28 7.96 -13.02
C GLY A 30 -4.06 9.35 -12.42
N LYS A 31 -2.82 9.68 -12.03
CA LYS A 31 -2.46 11.03 -11.57
C LYS A 31 -2.62 12.05 -12.68
N GLN A 32 -2.12 11.73 -13.87
CA GLN A 32 -2.18 12.60 -15.04
C GLN A 32 -3.64 12.89 -15.43
N LYS A 33 -4.47 11.84 -15.49
CA LYS A 33 -5.92 11.97 -15.74
C LYS A 33 -6.63 12.86 -14.72
N ILE A 34 -6.34 12.70 -13.43
CA ILE A 34 -6.92 13.52 -12.36
C ILE A 34 -6.41 14.97 -12.44
N GLN A 35 -5.13 15.15 -12.77
CA GLN A 35 -4.52 16.46 -12.91
C GLN A 35 -5.11 17.23 -14.09
N GLU A 36 -5.31 16.59 -15.24
CA GLU A 36 -5.94 17.17 -16.42
C GLU A 36 -7.41 17.55 -16.16
N LYS A 37 -8.17 16.65 -15.52
CA LYS A 37 -9.61 16.84 -15.31
C LYS A 37 -9.96 17.85 -14.21
N TYR A 38 -9.16 17.91 -13.15
CA TYR A 38 -9.49 18.68 -11.94
C TYR A 38 -8.43 19.72 -11.54
N GLY A 39 -7.33 19.85 -12.30
CA GLY A 39 -6.24 20.76 -11.97
C GLY A 39 -5.49 20.40 -10.69
N LEU A 40 -5.65 19.17 -10.19
CA LEU A 40 -5.04 18.75 -8.94
C LEU A 40 -3.59 18.33 -9.17
N ASN A 41 -2.66 18.99 -8.48
CA ASN A 41 -1.23 18.66 -8.56
C ASN A 41 -0.95 17.20 -8.14
N GLY A 42 -0.12 16.47 -8.91
CA GLY A 42 0.29 15.10 -8.64
C GLY A 42 0.82 14.83 -7.21
N ARG A 43 1.51 15.80 -6.59
CA ARG A 43 1.94 15.71 -5.19
C ARG A 43 0.73 15.66 -4.24
N LYS A 44 -0.30 16.47 -4.48
CA LYS A 44 -1.53 16.45 -3.66
C LYS A 44 -2.29 15.13 -3.82
N ILE A 45 -2.32 14.57 -5.04
CA ILE A 45 -2.90 13.25 -5.31
C ILE A 45 -2.17 12.17 -4.50
N THR A 46 -0.84 12.19 -4.53
CA THR A 46 0.01 11.26 -3.79
C THR A 46 -0.18 11.40 -2.28
N CYS A 47 -0.20 12.62 -1.76
CA CYS A 47 -0.47 12.89 -0.34
C CYS A 47 -1.85 12.39 0.08
N TRP A 48 -2.87 12.59 -0.75
CA TRP A 48 -4.22 12.08 -0.49
C TRP A 48 -4.24 10.55 -0.43
N ALA A 49 -3.59 9.86 -1.38
CA ALA A 49 -3.51 8.40 -1.37
C ALA A 49 -2.81 7.88 -0.12
N SER A 50 -1.68 8.48 0.28
CA SER A 50 -0.95 8.11 1.50
C SER A 50 -1.79 8.32 2.76
N ASP A 51 -2.49 9.46 2.86
CA ASP A 51 -3.37 9.76 3.98
C ASP A 51 -4.58 8.80 4.03
N ARG A 52 -5.12 8.44 2.87
CA ARG A 52 -6.18 7.44 2.73
C ARG A 52 -5.72 6.07 3.21
N ARG A 53 -4.52 5.62 2.83
CA ARG A 53 -3.90 4.37 3.32
C ARG A 53 -3.77 4.38 4.84
N LYS A 54 -3.22 5.44 5.42
CA LYS A 54 -3.05 5.57 6.88
C LYS A 54 -4.37 5.48 7.65
N ARG A 55 -5.44 6.11 7.14
CA ARG A 55 -6.72 6.18 7.84
C ARG A 55 -7.65 4.99 7.58
N HIS A 56 -7.53 4.35 6.42
CA HIS A 56 -8.51 3.36 5.97
C HIS A 56 -7.92 2.02 5.54
N GLY A 57 -6.59 1.89 5.48
CA GLY A 57 -5.88 0.73 4.94
C GLY A 57 -6.02 0.60 3.43
N LEU A 58 -5.21 -0.25 2.81
CA LEU A 58 -5.53 -0.84 1.50
C LEU A 58 -6.81 -1.69 1.60
N TYR A 59 -7.48 -1.98 0.49
CA TYR A 59 -8.67 -2.83 0.51
C TYR A 59 -8.38 -4.21 1.13
N ASP A 60 -7.22 -4.79 0.80
CA ASP A 60 -6.75 -6.05 1.35
C ASP A 60 -6.20 -5.91 2.78
N GLU A 61 -5.47 -4.84 3.08
CA GLU A 61 -5.03 -4.55 4.45
C GLU A 61 -6.20 -4.26 5.39
N LYS A 62 -7.29 -3.65 4.92
CA LYS A 62 -8.47 -3.38 5.74
C LYS A 62 -9.22 -4.67 6.04
N LYS A 63 -9.30 -5.61 5.10
CA LYS A 63 -9.79 -6.97 5.35
C LYS A 63 -8.87 -7.72 6.31
N PHE A 64 -7.56 -7.60 6.12
CA PHE A 64 -6.54 -8.22 6.96
C PHE A 64 -6.57 -7.67 8.40
N CYS A 65 -6.50 -6.36 8.60
CA CYS A 65 -6.61 -5.70 9.91
C CYS A 65 -7.94 -6.04 10.59
N LYS A 66 -9.04 -6.16 9.85
CA LYS A 66 -10.31 -6.63 10.41
C LYS A 66 -10.25 -8.09 10.87
N LYS A 67 -9.65 -8.99 10.07
CA LYS A 67 -9.45 -10.40 10.45
C LYS A 67 -8.54 -10.53 11.67
N LEU A 68 -7.41 -9.83 11.68
CA LEU A 68 -6.45 -9.83 12.78
C LEU A 68 -7.07 -9.24 14.06
N TRP A 69 -7.77 -8.11 13.95
CA TRP A 69 -8.44 -7.48 15.10
C TRP A 69 -9.54 -8.37 15.67
N LYS A 70 -10.32 -9.03 14.80
CA LYS A 70 -11.32 -10.01 15.22
C LYS A 70 -10.66 -11.20 15.93
N PHE A 71 -9.58 -11.76 15.37
CA PHE A 71 -8.84 -12.85 15.99
C PHE A 71 -8.30 -12.47 17.38
N VAL A 72 -7.62 -11.33 17.52
CA VAL A 72 -7.06 -10.85 18.80
C VAL A 72 -8.17 -10.64 19.83
N LYS A 73 -9.33 -10.11 19.41
CA LYS A 73 -10.48 -9.88 20.28
C LYS A 73 -11.14 -11.19 20.72
N ASP A 74 -11.29 -12.13 19.80
CA ASP A 74 -11.95 -13.41 20.05
C ASP A 74 -11.03 -14.36 20.85
N HIS A 75 -9.70 -14.16 20.78
CA HIS A 75 -8.69 -15.03 21.41
C HIS A 75 -7.54 -14.24 22.07
N PRO A 76 -7.78 -13.53 23.19
CA PRO A 76 -6.79 -12.66 23.83
C PRO A 76 -5.53 -13.37 24.37
N ASN A 77 -5.60 -14.69 24.61
CA ASN A 77 -4.50 -15.49 25.15
C ASN A 77 -3.94 -16.50 24.13
N CYS A 78 -4.38 -16.46 22.88
CA CYS A 78 -3.93 -17.40 21.85
C CYS A 78 -3.13 -16.63 20.78
N PRO A 79 -1.87 -17.01 20.51
CA PRO A 79 -1.16 -16.43 19.39
C PRO A 79 -1.90 -16.71 18.06
N PRO A 80 -1.80 -15.82 17.06
CA PRO A 80 -2.39 -16.03 15.74
C PRO A 80 -1.98 -17.38 15.16
N SER A 81 -2.95 -18.11 14.62
CA SER A 81 -2.70 -19.39 13.97
C SER A 81 -1.68 -19.23 12.84
N THR A 82 -0.96 -20.32 12.52
CA THR A 82 0.02 -20.36 11.43
C THR A 82 -0.56 -19.84 10.11
N GLU A 83 -1.82 -20.18 9.83
CA GLU A 83 -2.55 -19.72 8.64
C GLU A 83 -2.77 -18.19 8.63
N LEU A 84 -3.03 -17.58 9.79
CA LEU A 84 -3.16 -16.13 9.92
C LEU A 84 -1.80 -15.42 9.82
N GLN A 85 -0.73 -16.04 10.32
CA GLN A 85 0.65 -15.57 10.15
C GLN A 85 1.09 -15.64 8.67
N GLU A 86 0.72 -16.69 7.94
CA GLU A 86 0.99 -16.82 6.50
C GLU A 86 0.23 -15.79 5.66
N GLU A 87 -1.05 -15.54 5.99
CA GLU A 87 -1.81 -14.44 5.38
C GLU A 87 -1.13 -13.09 5.66
N PHE A 88 -0.64 -12.86 6.89
CA PHE A 88 0.12 -11.64 7.24
C PHE A 88 1.40 -11.52 6.41
N GLN A 89 2.20 -12.58 6.34
CA GLN A 89 3.47 -12.60 5.61
C GLN A 89 3.25 -12.29 4.13
N LYS A 90 2.20 -12.84 3.50
CA LYS A 90 1.85 -12.59 2.09
C LYS A 90 1.45 -11.14 1.84
N VAL A 91 0.58 -10.58 2.69
CA VAL A 91 0.14 -9.18 2.57
C VAL A 91 1.30 -8.23 2.80
N PHE A 92 2.12 -8.49 3.81
CA PHE A 92 3.32 -7.70 4.10
C PHE A 92 4.34 -7.76 2.97
N THR A 93 4.61 -8.95 2.41
CA THR A 93 5.53 -9.10 1.27
C THR A 93 5.03 -8.34 0.04
N ASN A 94 3.73 -8.38 -0.24
CA ASN A 94 3.14 -7.60 -1.33
C ASN A 94 3.24 -6.10 -1.06
N PHE A 95 3.00 -5.66 0.18
CA PHE A 95 3.21 -4.28 0.59
C PHE A 95 4.66 -3.84 0.36
N VAL A 96 5.65 -4.61 0.82
CA VAL A 96 7.09 -4.37 0.65
C VAL A 96 7.49 -4.28 -0.83
N LYS A 97 7.05 -5.24 -1.66
CA LYS A 97 7.28 -5.23 -3.12
C LYS A 97 6.70 -4.00 -3.79
N ILE A 98 5.50 -3.60 -3.38
CA ILE A 98 4.83 -2.40 -3.87
C ILE A 98 5.60 -1.16 -3.42
N GLU A 99 5.98 -1.05 -2.14
CA GLU A 99 6.77 0.05 -1.55
C GLU A 99 8.19 0.16 -2.10
N GLY A 100 8.71 -0.85 -2.81
CA GLY A 100 10.10 -0.84 -3.30
C GLY A 100 11.13 -0.80 -2.18
N ILE A 101 10.68 -0.99 -0.93
CA ILE A 101 11.53 -1.12 0.24
C ILE A 101 12.03 -2.56 0.21
N GLY A 102 13.28 -2.80 -0.18
CA GLY A 102 13.87 -4.14 -0.18
C GLY A 102 14.20 -4.76 -1.53
N ASN A 103 14.48 -3.98 -2.57
CA ASN A 103 15.29 -4.44 -3.71
C ASN A 103 16.49 -3.50 -3.91
N THR A 104 17.45 -3.60 -2.98
CA THR A 104 18.87 -3.44 -3.30
C THR A 104 19.53 -4.79 -3.06
N GLU A 105 19.19 -5.76 -3.88
CA GLU A 105 20.12 -6.85 -4.17
C GLU A 105 20.46 -6.72 -5.65
N GLY A 106 21.55 -5.97 -5.90
CA GLY A 106 22.32 -6.19 -7.11
C GLY A 106 22.83 -7.63 -7.15
N PRO A 107 23.27 -8.10 -8.32
CA PRO A 107 23.78 -9.45 -8.47
C PRO A 107 24.86 -9.73 -7.41
N ILE A 108 24.74 -10.85 -6.72
CA ILE A 108 25.83 -11.41 -5.91
C ILE A 108 27.00 -11.60 -6.89
N PRO A 109 28.13 -10.90 -6.76
CA PRO A 109 29.30 -11.25 -7.54
C PRO A 109 29.71 -12.65 -7.09
N ASP A 110 29.80 -13.57 -8.05
CA ASP A 110 30.42 -14.88 -7.84
C ASP A 110 31.85 -14.63 -7.33
N SER A 111 32.03 -14.76 -6.03
CA SER A 111 33.35 -14.78 -5.42
C SER A 111 33.98 -16.11 -5.83
N GLU A 112 34.96 -16.00 -6.72
CA GLU A 112 35.94 -17.01 -7.11
C GLU A 112 36.12 -18.10 -6.06
N ASN A 113 35.80 -19.35 -6.43
CA ASN A 113 36.47 -20.48 -5.78
C ASN A 113 37.60 -20.91 -6.72
N GLY A 114 38.81 -20.54 -6.31
CA GLY A 114 40.04 -20.82 -7.00
C GLY A 114 40.25 -22.31 -7.20
N THR A 115 40.76 -22.59 -8.38
CA THR A 115 41.30 -23.85 -8.86
C THR A 115 42.32 -24.44 -7.88
N GLU A 116 42.07 -25.64 -7.37
CA GLU A 116 43.13 -26.58 -6.94
C GLU A 116 42.76 -27.98 -7.45
N ASN A 117 43.36 -28.33 -8.59
CA ASN A 117 44.20 -29.53 -8.78
C ASN A 117 44.82 -29.50 -10.18
#